data_AF-A0A9P1CLS6-F1
#
_entry.id   AF-A0A9P1CLS6-F1
#
_cell.length_a   1.000
_cell.length_b   1.000
_cell.length_c   1.000
_cell.angle_alpha   90.00
_cell.angle_beta   90.00
_cell.angle_gamma   90.00
#
_symmetry.space_group_name_H-M   'P 1'
#
loop_
_entity.id
_entity.type
_entity.pdbx_description
1 polymer ?
#
loop_
_entity_poly.entity_id
_entity_poly.type
_entity_poly.pdbx_seq_one_letter_code
_entity_poly.pdbx_strand_id
1 'polypeptide(L)'
;DGASVHDVIGTRCDPYSNHLLKGEDYDHCCHSNLIRALAEHGVSEAEKHVHDVLNVFMCTGFTKDTHQYFMKASPVRPGDYLEFFAEVDLLGALSACPGGDTSCGHSDDTAKCYPLRVEVYEPNEALQKAWRSPSVNGYAGKHGKAVRDHL
;
A
#
# COMPACT_ATOMS: atom_id res chain seq x y z
N ASP A 1 14.05 16.16 -10.82
CA ASP A 1 13.11 16.69 -9.81
C ASP A 1 13.33 16.05 -8.44
N GLY A 2 13.80 14.80 -8.34
CA GLY A 2 13.96 14.08 -7.07
C GLY A 2 12.90 12.98 -6.89
N ALA A 3 12.10 12.73 -7.94
CA ALA A 3 11.07 11.71 -7.92
C ALA A 3 11.66 10.30 -8.11
N SER A 4 10.95 9.31 -7.60
CA SER A 4 11.19 7.88 -7.86
C SER A 4 9.85 7.14 -7.88
N VAL A 5 9.85 5.91 -8.40
CA VAL A 5 8.67 5.03 -8.41
C VAL A 5 8.65 4.08 -7.21
N HIS A 6 7.47 3.54 -6.89
CA HIS A 6 7.25 2.56 -5.81
C HIS A 6 7.49 3.15 -4.42
N ASP A 7 6.74 4.19 -4.10
CA ASP A 7 7.00 4.96 -2.90
C ASP A 7 6.49 4.27 -1.62
N VAL A 8 7.19 4.53 -0.53
CA VAL A 8 6.82 4.17 0.86
C VAL A 8 6.84 5.43 1.75
N ILE A 9 6.55 6.58 1.14
CA ILE A 9 6.58 7.91 1.81
C ILE A 9 5.19 8.54 1.89
N GLY A 10 4.26 8.13 1.04
CA GLY A 10 2.85 8.45 1.18
C GLY A 10 2.14 7.52 2.17
N THR A 11 0.88 7.83 2.45
CA THR A 11 -0.01 6.98 3.25
C THR A 11 -0.96 6.21 2.35
N ARG A 12 -1.94 6.90 1.76
CA ARG A 12 -2.94 6.48 0.75
C ARG A 12 -3.91 7.64 0.54
N CYS A 13 -4.53 7.75 -0.63
CA CYS A 13 -5.69 8.64 -0.74
C CYS A 13 -6.85 8.07 0.10
N ASP A 14 -7.50 8.94 0.86
CA ASP A 14 -8.50 8.56 1.85
C ASP A 14 -9.70 9.54 1.83
N PRO A 15 -10.91 9.07 2.19
CA PRO A 15 -12.12 9.88 2.16
C PRO A 15 -12.07 11.02 3.19
N TYR A 16 -11.34 10.86 4.30
CA TYR A 16 -11.27 11.85 5.37
C TYR A 16 -10.51 13.10 4.94
N SER A 17 -9.32 12.92 4.33
CA SER A 17 -8.55 14.01 3.75
C SER A 17 -9.31 14.68 2.61
N ASN A 18 -10.03 13.90 1.79
CA ASN A 18 -10.87 14.47 0.72
C ASN A 18 -11.99 15.36 1.30
N HIS A 19 -12.71 14.87 2.30
CA HIS A 19 -13.75 15.64 2.97
C HIS A 19 -13.18 16.90 3.64
N LEU A 20 -12.05 16.78 4.33
CA LEU A 20 -11.39 17.92 4.98
C LEU A 20 -11.02 19.03 3.99
N LEU A 21 -10.52 18.67 2.80
CA LEU A 21 -9.99 19.64 1.83
C LEU A 21 -11.04 20.15 0.83
N LYS A 22 -12.01 19.31 0.45
CA LYS A 22 -13.01 19.63 -0.59
C LYS A 22 -14.44 19.76 -0.05
N GLY A 23 -14.72 19.25 1.16
CA GLY A 23 -16.08 19.20 1.71
C GLY A 23 -16.98 18.15 1.03
N GLU A 24 -16.38 17.16 0.37
CA GLU A 24 -17.08 16.14 -0.42
C GLU A 24 -16.80 14.73 0.11
N ASP A 25 -17.85 13.92 0.22
CA ASP A 25 -17.74 12.49 0.52
C ASP A 25 -17.44 11.72 -0.77
N TYR A 26 -16.36 10.95 -0.76
CA TYR A 26 -15.94 10.13 -1.91
C TYR A 26 -15.47 8.75 -1.48
N ASP A 27 -16.24 7.72 -1.85
CA ASP A 27 -16.09 6.35 -1.34
C ASP A 27 -15.12 5.47 -2.13
N HIS A 28 -14.53 5.97 -3.22
CA HIS A 28 -13.64 5.20 -4.10
C HIS A 28 -12.15 5.54 -3.93
N CYS A 29 -11.80 6.24 -2.85
CA CYS A 29 -10.42 6.37 -2.37
C CYS A 29 -9.78 5.00 -2.11
N CYS A 30 -8.45 4.91 -2.25
CA CYS A 30 -7.69 3.67 -1.99
C CYS A 30 -7.95 3.13 -0.58
N HIS A 31 -8.05 4.00 0.41
CA HIS A 31 -8.41 3.59 1.77
C HIS A 31 -9.73 2.81 1.82
N SER A 32 -10.81 3.39 1.28
CA SER A 32 -12.12 2.76 1.25
C SER A 32 -12.14 1.47 0.40
N ASN A 33 -11.42 1.46 -0.72
CA ASN A 33 -11.26 0.27 -1.56
C ASN A 33 -10.62 -0.89 -0.78
N LEU A 34 -9.56 -0.61 -0.02
CA LEU A 34 -8.87 -1.61 0.79
C LEU A 34 -9.73 -2.10 1.97
N ILE A 35 -10.47 -1.21 2.63
CA ILE A 35 -11.41 -1.60 3.71
C ILE A 35 -12.41 -2.63 3.19
N ARG A 36 -13.05 -2.33 2.05
CA ARG A 36 -14.05 -3.23 1.47
C ARG A 36 -13.45 -4.55 1.07
N ALA A 37 -12.29 -4.55 0.41
CA ALA A 37 -11.60 -5.78 0.02
C ALA A 37 -11.22 -6.67 1.23
N LEU A 38 -10.71 -6.08 2.31
CA LEU A 38 -10.41 -6.82 3.54
C LEU A 38 -11.66 -7.33 4.24
N ALA A 39 -12.73 -6.52 4.31
CA ALA A 39 -14.00 -6.92 4.90
C ALA A 39 -14.65 -8.09 4.13
N GLU A 40 -14.62 -8.04 2.80
CA GLU A 40 -15.09 -9.13 1.93
C GLU A 40 -14.28 -10.42 2.11
N HIS A 41 -13.00 -10.30 2.47
CA HIS A 41 -12.15 -11.44 2.84
C HIS A 41 -12.39 -11.95 4.28
N GLY A 42 -13.30 -11.34 5.03
CA GLY A 42 -13.68 -11.77 6.39
C GLY A 42 -12.83 -11.16 7.51
N VAL A 43 -12.05 -10.11 7.24
CA VAL A 43 -11.33 -9.37 8.28
C VAL A 43 -12.30 -8.48 9.05
N SER A 44 -12.52 -8.77 10.34
CA SER A 44 -13.31 -7.91 11.22
C SER A 44 -12.57 -6.60 11.51
N GLU A 45 -13.32 -5.51 11.72
CA GLU A 45 -12.73 -4.18 11.95
C GLU A 45 -11.71 -3.79 10.86
N ALA A 46 -11.99 -4.13 9.59
CA ALA A 46 -11.08 -4.05 8.46
C ALA A 46 -10.32 -2.72 8.36
N GLU A 47 -10.97 -1.59 8.66
CA GLU A 47 -10.35 -0.27 8.66
C GLU A 47 -9.13 -0.16 9.59
N LYS A 48 -9.16 -0.80 10.77
CA LYS A 48 -8.03 -0.80 11.71
C LYS A 48 -6.81 -1.57 11.19
N HIS A 49 -7.02 -2.42 10.19
CA HIS A 49 -5.98 -3.24 9.57
C HIS A 49 -5.44 -2.61 8.28
N VAL A 50 -6.15 -1.65 7.68
CA VAL A 50 -5.62 -0.86 6.56
C VAL A 50 -4.54 0.08 7.07
N HIS A 51 -3.35 -0.03 6.49
CA HIS A 51 -2.15 0.69 6.87
C HIS A 51 -1.61 1.53 5.70
N ASP A 52 -0.54 2.27 5.96
CA ASP A 52 0.16 3.06 4.93
C ASP A 52 0.73 2.13 3.87
N VAL A 53 0.63 2.52 2.61
CA VAL A 53 0.77 1.61 1.47
C VAL A 53 2.17 1.65 0.85
N LEU A 54 2.49 0.59 0.11
CA LEU A 54 3.45 0.68 -0.98
C LEU A 54 2.72 1.24 -2.21
N ASN A 55 3.06 2.46 -2.64
CA ASN A 55 2.46 3.09 -3.81
C ASN A 55 3.09 2.54 -5.11
N VAL A 56 2.68 1.33 -5.48
CA VAL A 56 3.17 0.63 -6.68
C VAL A 56 2.95 1.51 -7.92
N PHE A 57 4.00 1.72 -8.71
CA PHE A 57 4.05 2.55 -9.92
C PHE A 57 3.86 4.06 -9.75
N MET A 58 3.42 4.55 -8.59
CA MET A 58 3.29 5.99 -8.37
C MET A 58 4.67 6.66 -8.42
N CYS A 59 4.78 7.82 -9.08
CA CYS A 59 6.04 8.55 -9.22
C CYS A 59 6.01 9.82 -8.36
N THR A 60 6.72 9.81 -7.25
CA THR A 60 6.61 10.82 -6.18
C THR A 60 7.96 11.20 -5.62
N GLY A 61 8.00 12.29 -4.85
CA GLY A 61 9.18 12.72 -4.11
C GLY A 61 8.89 13.92 -3.24
N PHE A 62 9.97 14.55 -2.76
CA PHE A 62 9.90 15.82 -2.04
C PHE A 62 10.54 16.93 -2.88
N THR A 63 9.88 18.08 -2.97
CA THR A 63 10.43 19.23 -3.70
C THR A 63 11.75 19.67 -3.05
N LYS A 64 12.74 20.10 -3.85
CA LYS A 64 14.08 20.41 -3.35
C LYS A 64 14.14 21.69 -2.52
N ASP A 65 13.22 22.61 -2.77
CA ASP A 65 13.17 23.94 -2.19
C ASP A 65 12.33 24.00 -0.91
N THR A 66 11.18 23.32 -0.89
CA THR A 66 10.25 23.36 0.24
C THR A 66 10.03 22.02 0.93
N HIS A 67 10.60 20.93 0.41
CA HIS A 67 10.43 19.56 0.94
C HIS A 67 8.95 19.11 1.01
N GLN A 68 8.12 19.60 0.09
CA GLN A 68 6.71 19.21 0.03
C GLN A 68 6.56 17.92 -0.77
N TYR A 69 5.67 17.03 -0.33
CA TYR A 69 5.32 15.83 -1.08
C TYR A 69 4.69 16.21 -2.41
N PHE A 70 5.15 15.61 -3.49
CA PHE A 70 4.57 15.80 -4.82
C PHE A 70 4.41 14.47 -5.55
N MET A 71 3.50 14.46 -6.51
CA MET A 71 3.31 13.39 -7.47
C MET A 71 3.46 13.92 -8.89
N LYS A 72 3.76 13.03 -9.84
CA LYS A 72 3.79 13.31 -11.27
C LYS A 72 3.33 12.08 -12.04
N ALA A 73 2.98 12.29 -13.31
CA ALA A 73 2.59 11.21 -14.23
C ALA A 73 3.58 10.04 -14.15
N SER A 74 3.04 8.85 -13.87
CA SER A 74 3.83 7.63 -13.75
C SER A 74 4.52 7.29 -15.09
N PRO A 75 5.79 6.83 -15.05
CA PRO A 75 6.45 6.32 -16.24
C PRO A 75 5.95 4.92 -16.65
N VAL A 76 5.12 4.25 -15.84
CA VAL A 76 4.66 2.88 -16.08
C VAL A 76 3.91 2.74 -17.40
N ARG A 77 4.11 1.62 -18.10
CA ARG A 77 3.44 1.24 -19.34
C ARG A 77 2.83 -0.15 -19.22
N PRO A 78 1.81 -0.49 -20.03
CA PRO A 78 1.32 -1.86 -20.10
C PRO A 78 2.46 -2.83 -20.42
N GLY A 79 2.64 -3.84 -19.56
CA GLY A 79 3.74 -4.80 -19.65
C GLY A 79 4.84 -4.60 -18.59
N ASP A 80 4.95 -3.41 -18.01
CA ASP A 80 5.79 -3.21 -16.82
C ASP A 80 5.19 -3.97 -15.62
N TYR A 81 6.05 -4.52 -14.78
CA TYR A 81 5.64 -5.28 -13.60
C TYR A 81 6.59 -5.05 -12.43
N LEU A 82 6.07 -5.29 -11.22
CA LEU A 82 6.86 -5.40 -10.00
C LEU A 82 6.58 -6.78 -9.41
N GLU A 83 7.62 -7.57 -9.21
CA GLU A 83 7.52 -8.94 -8.72
C GLU A 83 8.03 -9.03 -7.28
N PHE A 84 7.36 -9.85 -6.47
CA PHE A 84 7.67 -10.07 -5.07
C PHE A 84 7.87 -11.56 -4.81
N PHE A 85 8.79 -11.86 -3.90
CA PHE A 85 8.89 -13.18 -3.29
C PHE A 85 8.25 -13.12 -1.90
N ALA A 86 7.23 -13.95 -1.66
CA ALA A 86 6.53 -14.00 -0.38
C ALA A 86 7.40 -14.73 0.68
N GLU A 87 8.03 -13.97 1.57
CA GLU A 87 8.87 -14.54 2.63
C GLU A 87 8.07 -15.15 3.80
N VAL A 88 6.77 -14.89 3.88
CA VAL A 88 5.83 -15.49 4.82
C VAL A 88 4.51 -15.70 4.08
N ASP A 89 3.56 -16.40 4.69
CA ASP A 89 2.19 -16.41 4.18
C ASP A 89 1.59 -15.00 4.27
N LEU A 90 1.06 -14.50 3.16
CA LEU A 90 0.57 -13.13 3.03
C LEU A 90 -0.91 -13.10 2.60
N LEU A 91 -1.67 -12.21 3.23
CA LEU A 91 -2.90 -11.68 2.66
C LEU A 91 -2.58 -10.35 1.97
N GLY A 92 -2.45 -10.38 0.65
CA GLY A 92 -2.25 -9.17 -0.16
C GLY A 92 -3.57 -8.47 -0.49
N ALA A 93 -3.62 -7.15 -0.36
CA ALA A 93 -4.74 -6.32 -0.83
C ALA A 93 -4.19 -5.21 -1.73
N LEU A 94 -4.81 -5.03 -2.90
CA LEU A 94 -4.39 -4.04 -3.90
C LEU A 94 -5.59 -3.19 -4.33
N SER A 95 -5.40 -1.86 -4.34
CA SER A 95 -6.39 -0.91 -4.87
C SER A 95 -5.85 -0.27 -6.15
N ALA A 96 -6.62 -0.34 -7.24
CA ALA A 96 -6.39 0.51 -8.40
C ALA A 96 -6.80 1.95 -8.03
N CYS A 97 -5.82 2.85 -7.91
CA CYS A 97 -6.04 4.21 -7.42
C CYS A 97 -6.96 5.01 -8.37
N PRO A 98 -7.96 5.76 -7.85
CA PRO A 98 -8.81 6.64 -8.68
C PRO A 98 -8.02 7.80 -9.32
N GLY A 99 -6.77 8.04 -8.89
CA GLY A 99 -5.88 9.01 -9.54
C GLY A 99 -5.23 8.50 -10.83
N GLY A 100 -5.45 7.25 -11.24
CA GLY A 100 -4.85 6.67 -12.44
C GLY A 100 -3.32 6.67 -12.38
N ASP A 101 -2.67 7.29 -13.36
CA ASP A 101 -1.21 7.49 -13.40
C ASP A 101 -0.73 8.69 -12.54
N THR A 102 -1.65 9.32 -11.82
CA THR A 102 -1.45 10.50 -10.95
C THR A 102 -1.07 11.80 -11.67
N SER A 103 -1.37 11.90 -12.98
CA SER A 103 -1.12 13.12 -13.76
C SER A 103 -2.12 14.25 -13.52
N CYS A 104 -3.34 13.93 -13.07
CA CYS A 104 -4.48 14.87 -13.05
C CYS A 104 -5.06 15.17 -11.66
N GLY A 105 -4.65 14.45 -10.62
CA GLY A 105 -5.22 14.56 -9.27
C GLY A 105 -5.44 13.20 -8.61
N HIS A 106 -6.20 13.22 -7.51
CA HIS A 106 -6.67 12.03 -6.81
C HIS A 106 -8.01 12.32 -6.12
N SER A 107 -8.70 11.25 -5.69
CA SER A 107 -9.97 11.32 -4.94
C SER A 107 -11.09 12.02 -5.73
N ASP A 108 -11.20 11.68 -7.01
CA ASP A 108 -12.29 12.00 -7.92
C ASP A 108 -12.24 11.03 -9.12
N ASP A 109 -13.23 11.11 -10.01
CA ASP A 109 -13.34 10.22 -11.18
C ASP A 109 -12.84 10.87 -12.48
N THR A 110 -12.02 11.92 -12.39
CA THR A 110 -11.55 12.66 -13.57
C THR A 110 -10.41 11.95 -14.30
N ALA A 111 -9.59 11.19 -13.56
CA ALA A 111 -8.44 10.51 -14.14
C ALA A 111 -8.87 9.25 -14.90
N LYS A 112 -8.16 8.97 -16.00
CA LYS A 112 -8.33 7.70 -16.70
C LYS A 112 -7.70 6.59 -15.86
N CYS A 113 -8.55 5.71 -15.36
CA CYS A 113 -8.14 4.56 -14.55
C CYS A 113 -8.11 3.28 -15.38
N TYR A 114 -7.24 2.36 -14.99
CA TYR A 114 -7.01 1.09 -15.66
C TYR A 114 -6.90 -0.03 -14.62
N PRO A 115 -7.25 -1.28 -14.97
CA PRO A 115 -7.09 -2.41 -14.05
C PRO A 115 -5.60 -2.72 -13.79
N LEU A 116 -5.33 -3.26 -12.61
CA LEU A 116 -4.05 -3.88 -12.27
C LEU A 116 -4.23 -5.39 -12.23
N ARG A 117 -3.21 -6.14 -12.66
CA ARG A 117 -3.20 -7.60 -12.65
C ARG A 117 -2.23 -8.11 -11.59
N VAL A 118 -2.68 -9.08 -10.80
CA VAL A 118 -1.86 -9.84 -9.86
C VAL A 118 -1.83 -11.28 -10.33
N GLU A 119 -0.63 -11.86 -10.39
CA GLU A 119 -0.41 -13.26 -10.73
C GLU A 119 0.41 -13.90 -9.61
N VAL A 120 0.08 -15.14 -9.25
CA VAL A 120 0.76 -15.89 -8.19
C VAL A 120 1.42 -17.11 -8.83
N TYR A 121 2.72 -17.27 -8.55
CA TYR A 121 3.53 -18.36 -9.08
C TYR A 121 4.13 -19.16 -7.92
N GLU A 122 4.23 -20.47 -8.12
CA GLU A 122 4.95 -21.35 -7.18
C GLU A 122 6.38 -21.59 -7.68
N PRO A 123 7.40 -21.40 -6.82
CA PRO A 123 8.78 -21.70 -7.19
C PRO A 123 8.99 -23.21 -7.32
N ASN A 124 10.07 -23.63 -7.99
CA ASN A 124 10.38 -25.06 -8.09
C ASN A 124 10.63 -25.70 -6.70
N GLU A 125 10.41 -27.02 -6.60
CA GLU A 125 10.53 -27.74 -5.33
C GLU A 125 11.89 -27.61 -4.64
N ALA A 126 12.98 -27.45 -5.41
CA ALA A 126 14.31 -27.34 -4.83
C ALA A 126 14.48 -26.04 -4.04
N LEU A 127 13.97 -24.92 -4.58
CA LEU A 127 13.95 -23.63 -3.87
C LEU A 127 13.03 -23.69 -2.65
N GLN A 128 11.86 -24.32 -2.75
CA GLN A 128 10.95 -24.48 -1.62
C GLN A 128 11.60 -25.24 -0.45
N LYS A 129 12.35 -26.33 -0.73
CA LYS A 129 13.02 -27.14 0.29
C LYS A 129 14.25 -26.43 0.90
N ALA A 130 14.92 -25.58 0.13
CA ALA A 130 16.13 -24.89 0.58
C ALA A 130 15.82 -23.63 1.39
N TRP A 131 14.71 -22.96 1.09
CA TRP A 131 14.36 -21.69 1.70
C TRP A 131 13.68 -21.87 3.08
N ARG A 132 13.89 -20.89 3.96
CA ARG A 132 13.29 -20.85 5.30
C ARG A 132 12.70 -19.48 5.54
N SER A 133 11.43 -19.46 5.95
CA SER A 133 10.73 -18.25 6.35
C SER A 133 11.43 -17.57 7.54
N PRO A 134 11.58 -16.24 7.55
CA PRO A 134 12.20 -15.52 8.64
C PRO A 134 11.35 -15.66 9.92
N SER A 135 12.01 -15.68 11.07
CA SER A 135 11.33 -15.62 12.36
C SER A 135 10.88 -14.20 12.68
N VAL A 136 9.84 -14.06 13.49
CA VAL A 136 9.49 -12.79 14.14
C VAL A 136 10.69 -12.21 14.92
N ASN A 137 10.71 -10.89 15.10
CA ASN A 137 11.80 -10.23 15.83
C ASN A 137 11.94 -10.81 17.26
N GLY A 138 13.17 -11.14 17.68
CA GLY A 138 13.45 -11.79 18.96
C GLY A 138 13.42 -10.89 20.19
N TYR A 139 13.12 -9.59 20.04
CA TYR A 139 12.99 -8.69 21.18
C TYR A 139 11.80 -9.10 22.06
N ALA A 140 12.06 -9.35 23.34
CA ALA A 140 11.06 -9.91 24.26
C ALA A 140 9.89 -8.97 24.60
N GLY A 141 9.80 -7.77 24.02
CA GLY A 141 8.68 -6.85 24.24
C GLY A 141 8.54 -6.37 25.70
N LYS A 142 9.58 -6.51 26.53
CA LYS A 142 9.49 -6.20 27.97
C LYS A 142 9.56 -4.70 28.27
N HIS A 143 10.06 -3.89 27.33
CA HIS A 143 10.17 -2.42 27.45
C HIS A 143 10.76 -1.96 28.81
N GLY A 144 11.81 -2.66 29.27
CA GLY A 144 12.50 -2.36 30.53
C GLY A 144 11.72 -2.71 31.81
N LYS A 145 10.55 -3.35 31.72
CA LYS A 145 9.77 -3.81 32.87
C LYS A 145 10.00 -5.30 33.11
N ALA A 146 10.21 -5.68 34.37
CA ALA A 146 10.08 -7.08 34.76
C ALA A 146 8.64 -7.53 34.49
N VAL A 147 8.47 -8.73 33.93
CA VAL A 147 7.16 -9.37 33.83
C VAL A 147 6.69 -9.53 35.27
N ARG A 148 5.67 -8.77 35.67
CA ARG A 148 5.00 -9.03 36.94
C ARG A 148 4.08 -10.20 36.65
N ASP A 149 4.42 -11.37 37.19
CA ASP A 149 3.50 -12.49 37.28
C ASP A 149 2.31 -12.02 38.11
N HIS A 150 1.24 -11.61 37.46
CA HIS A 150 -0.03 -11.35 38.13
C HIS A 150 -0.70 -12.70 38.35
N LEU A 151 -0.55 -13.21 39.58
CA LEU A 151 -1.47 -14.17 40.20
C LEU A 151 -2.90 -13.61 40.24
#